data_AF-A0A560J061-F1
#
_entry.id   AF-A0A560J061-F1
#
_cell.length_a   1.000
_cell.length_b   1.000
_cell.length_c   1.000
_cell.angle_alpha   90.00
_cell.angle_beta   90.00
_cell.angle_gamma   90.00
#
_symmetry.space_group_name_H-M   'P 1'
#
loop_
_entity.id
_entity.type
_entity.pdbx_description
1 polymer ?
#
loop_
_entity_poly.entity_id
_entity_poly.type
_entity_poly.pdbx_seq_one_letter_code
_entity_poly.pdbx_strand_id
1 'polypeptide(L)'
;MPWKASSVMEERLRFVARLLDGEAMTDVCREFGISRKTGYKIFDRYKEQGLAALSDRSRRPVHYANQLPEQVEGLIVRLKAEKPHWGARKIRELLVRRLDGDVRLPAKSTIHAVLDRHGLVKRGGVPRHRARGTPLSAGAVPNDLWCTDFKGEFKLGNGRYCYPLTVTDHASRRRRLS
;
A
#
# COMPACT_ATOMS: atom_id res chain seq x y z
N MET A 1 46.10 -8.53 0.42
CA MET A 1 45.33 -8.67 -0.83
C MET A 1 44.09 -7.79 -0.75
N PRO A 2 44.07 -6.59 -1.35
CA PRO A 2 42.91 -5.70 -1.20
C PRO A 2 41.94 -5.95 -2.36
N TRP A 3 40.76 -6.46 -2.03
CA TRP A 3 39.65 -6.64 -2.97
C TRP A 3 39.13 -5.27 -3.41
N LYS A 4 39.09 -5.00 -4.72
CA LYS A 4 38.38 -3.83 -5.26
C LYS A 4 36.92 -4.22 -5.47
N ALA A 5 36.04 -3.73 -4.60
CA ALA A 5 34.63 -3.65 -4.92
C ALA A 5 34.47 -2.59 -6.02
N SER A 6 34.49 -2.98 -7.30
CA SER A 6 34.21 -2.05 -8.39
C SER A 6 32.73 -1.68 -8.36
N SER A 7 32.44 -0.39 -8.20
CA SER A 7 31.07 0.08 -8.37
C SER A 7 30.72 0.10 -9.87
N VAL A 8 29.44 -0.08 -10.21
CA VAL A 8 28.95 0.02 -11.60
C VAL A 8 29.35 1.37 -12.24
N MET A 9 29.46 2.42 -11.42
CA MET A 9 29.95 3.73 -11.85
C MET A 9 31.43 3.69 -12.25
N GLU A 10 32.29 3.07 -11.45
CA GLU A 10 33.72 2.94 -11.74
C GLU A 10 33.99 2.15 -13.03
N GLU A 11 33.22 1.10 -13.28
CA GLU A 11 33.33 0.33 -14.53
C GLU A 11 32.88 1.14 -15.75
N ARG A 12 31.79 1.91 -15.62
CA ARG A 12 31.34 2.83 -16.67
C ARG A 12 32.35 3.95 -16.93
N LEU A 13 33.01 4.46 -15.89
CA LEU A 13 34.07 5.46 -16.02
C LEU A 13 35.29 4.89 -16.74
N ARG A 14 35.73 3.67 -16.37
CA ARG A 14 36.84 2.98 -17.05
C ARG A 14 36.54 2.72 -18.51
N PHE A 15 35.29 2.35 -18.82
CA PHE A 15 34.83 2.17 -20.19
C PHE A 15 34.94 3.47 -21.01
N VAL A 16 34.48 4.60 -20.46
CA VAL A 16 34.56 5.89 -21.15
C VAL A 16 36.00 6.39 -21.29
N ALA A 17 36.84 6.22 -20.26
CA ALA A 17 38.24 6.64 -20.30
C ALA A 17 39.00 5.97 -21.46
N ARG A 18 38.84 4.66 -21.64
CA ARG A 18 39.48 3.91 -22.75
C ARG A 18 39.01 4.34 -24.14
N LEU A 19 37.75 4.72 -24.27
CA LEU A 19 37.23 5.29 -25.52
C LEU A 19 37.78 6.70 -25.80
N LEU A 20 38.09 7.48 -24.76
CA LEU A 20 38.75 8.78 -24.90
C LEU A 20 40.25 8.64 -25.23
N ASP A 21 40.89 7.58 -24.75
CA ASP A 21 42.28 7.22 -25.08
C ASP A 21 42.45 6.75 -26.54
N GLY A 22 41.35 6.65 -27.30
CA GLY A 22 41.35 6.35 -28.73
C GLY A 22 41.18 4.88 -29.09
N GLU A 23 40.87 4.01 -28.11
CA GLU A 23 40.62 2.60 -28.38
C GLU A 23 39.32 2.39 -29.18
N ALA A 24 39.30 1.36 -30.03
CA ALA A 24 38.15 1.07 -30.86
C ALA A 24 36.96 0.55 -30.03
N MET A 25 35.77 1.14 -30.26
CA MET A 25 34.51 0.77 -29.59
C MET A 25 34.23 -0.73 -29.59
N THR A 26 34.58 -1.43 -30.67
CA THR A 26 34.37 -2.87 -30.81
C THR A 26 35.17 -3.67 -29.80
N ASP A 27 36.43 -3.30 -29.58
CA ASP A 27 37.36 -4.06 -28.73
C ASP A 27 37.07 -3.77 -27.25
N VAL A 28 36.82 -2.50 -26.90
CA VAL A 28 36.40 -2.12 -25.56
C VAL A 28 35.05 -2.78 -25.20
N CYS A 29 34.08 -2.82 -26.11
CA CYS A 29 32.80 -3.51 -25.83
C CYS A 29 32.96 -5.01 -25.60
N ARG A 30 33.86 -5.68 -26.33
CA ARG A 30 34.17 -7.11 -26.15
C ARG A 30 34.78 -7.39 -24.79
N GLU A 31 35.74 -6.56 -24.37
CA GLU A 31 36.45 -6.75 -23.10
C GLU A 31 35.55 -6.48 -21.89
N PHE A 32 34.67 -5.48 -21.99
CA PHE A 32 33.68 -5.19 -20.94
C PHE A 32 32.42 -6.07 -21.01
N GLY A 33 32.33 -7.00 -21.97
CA GLY A 33 31.19 -7.91 -22.10
C GLY A 33 29.85 -7.22 -22.41
N ILE A 34 29.88 -6.02 -23.02
CA ILE A 34 28.68 -5.26 -23.35
C ILE A 34 28.39 -5.24 -24.85
N SER A 35 27.11 -5.13 -25.21
CA SER A 35 26.75 -4.94 -26.62
C SER A 35 27.22 -3.58 -27.12
N ARG A 36 27.65 -3.49 -28.39
CA ARG A 36 28.01 -2.22 -29.04
C ARG A 36 26.92 -1.16 -28.91
N LYS A 37 25.64 -1.55 -29.00
CA LYS A 37 24.49 -0.66 -28.81
C LYS A 37 24.48 -0.02 -27.42
N THR A 38 24.80 -0.80 -26.39
CA THR A 38 24.93 -0.30 -25.01
C THR A 38 26.14 0.63 -24.89
N GLY A 39 27.28 0.26 -25.50
CA GLY A 39 28.50 1.06 -25.52
C GLY A 39 28.29 2.46 -26.10
N TYR A 40 27.73 2.55 -27.32
CA TYR A 40 27.36 3.84 -27.93
C TYR A 40 26.42 4.64 -27.03
N LYS A 41 25.37 4.01 -26.48
CA LYS A 41 24.42 4.69 -25.59
C LYS A 41 25.04 5.24 -24.30
N ILE A 42 26.12 4.62 -23.80
CA ILE A 42 26.86 5.11 -22.63
C ILE A 42 27.75 6.29 -23.05
N PHE A 43 28.44 6.17 -24.17
CA PHE A 43 29.35 7.21 -24.69
C PHE A 43 28.62 8.47 -25.15
N ASP A 44 27.51 8.34 -25.88
CA ASP A 44 26.68 9.47 -26.32
C ASP A 44 26.13 10.24 -25.11
N ARG A 45 25.69 9.52 -24.06
CA ARG A 45 25.25 10.13 -22.81
C ARG A 45 26.38 10.89 -22.10
N TYR A 46 27.58 10.33 -22.09
CA TYR A 46 28.74 11.02 -21.53
C TYR A 46 29.06 12.30 -22.31
N LYS A 47 28.97 12.29 -23.65
CA LYS A 47 29.16 13.50 -24.46
C LYS A 47 28.13 14.59 -24.18
N GLU A 48 26.87 14.22 -23.94
CA GLU A 48 25.79 15.18 -23.69
C GLU A 48 25.79 15.77 -22.27
N GLN A 49 26.09 14.97 -21.24
CA GLN A 49 25.86 15.35 -19.84
C GLN A 49 27.03 15.03 -18.88
N GLY A 50 28.17 14.60 -19.42
CA GLY A 50 29.39 14.32 -18.66
C GLY A 50 29.24 13.17 -17.65
N LEU A 51 29.99 13.27 -16.55
CA LEU A 51 30.07 12.24 -15.50
C LEU A 51 28.72 11.94 -14.85
N ALA A 52 27.82 12.94 -14.75
CA ALA A 52 26.50 12.77 -14.16
C ALA A 52 25.63 11.79 -14.96
N ALA A 53 25.86 11.66 -16.26
CA ALA A 53 25.10 10.79 -17.17
C ALA A 53 25.32 9.29 -16.92
N LEU A 54 26.42 8.93 -16.24
CA LEU A 54 26.81 7.55 -15.95
C LEU A 54 26.10 6.99 -14.72
N SER A 55 25.44 7.85 -13.94
CA SER A 55 24.60 7.43 -12.80
C SER A 55 23.37 6.67 -13.27
N ASP A 56 22.86 5.76 -12.43
CA ASP A 56 21.68 4.98 -12.80
C ASP A 56 20.46 5.90 -12.77
N ARG A 57 19.85 6.11 -13.94
CA ARG A 57 18.60 6.85 -14.03
C ARG A 57 17.45 5.94 -13.64
N SER A 58 16.45 6.53 -13.00
CA SER A 58 15.19 5.86 -12.75
C SER A 58 14.65 5.25 -14.05
N ARG A 59 14.40 3.94 -14.04
CA ARG A 59 13.76 3.21 -15.15
C ARG A 59 12.24 3.42 -15.21
N ARG A 60 11.73 4.34 -14.38
CA ARG A 60 10.30 4.62 -14.33
C ARG A 60 9.85 5.27 -15.65
N PRO A 61 8.78 4.78 -16.28
CA PRO A 61 8.20 5.42 -17.44
C PRO A 61 7.91 6.90 -17.16
N VAL A 62 8.38 7.77 -18.05
CA VAL A 62 8.22 9.23 -17.93
C VAL A 62 6.75 9.64 -18.08
N HIS A 63 5.99 8.92 -18.91
CA HIS A 63 4.56 9.14 -19.11
C HIS A 63 3.78 7.85 -18.93
N TYR A 64 2.70 7.91 -18.16
CA TYR A 64 1.68 6.87 -18.11
C TYR A 64 0.55 7.31 -19.05
N ALA A 65 0.30 6.57 -20.12
CA ALA A 65 -0.75 6.90 -21.11
C ALA A 65 -2.16 7.01 -20.53
N ASN A 66 -2.38 6.50 -19.31
CA ASN A 66 -3.65 6.54 -18.57
C ASN A 66 -3.68 7.60 -17.47
N GLN A 67 -2.71 8.53 -17.42
CA GLN A 67 -2.76 9.63 -16.48
C GLN A 67 -3.88 10.60 -16.86
N LEU A 68 -4.66 10.97 -15.85
CA LEU A 68 -5.69 11.99 -16.00
C LEU A 68 -5.02 13.31 -16.42
N PRO A 69 -5.67 14.13 -17.27
CA PRO A 69 -5.19 15.49 -17.53
C PRO A 69 -5.00 16.25 -16.22
N GLU A 70 -3.90 16.99 -16.12
CA GLU A 70 -3.50 17.70 -14.91
C GLU A 70 -4.59 18.67 -14.41
N GLN A 71 -5.37 19.24 -15.32
CA GLN A 71 -6.52 20.10 -15.02
C GLN A 71 -7.59 19.36 -14.20
N VAL A 72 -7.88 18.11 -14.54
CA VAL A 72 -8.88 17.29 -13.84
C VAL A 72 -8.32 16.83 -12.49
N GLU A 73 -7.02 16.50 -12.44
CA GLU A 73 -6.33 16.15 -11.20
C GLU A 73 -6.33 17.33 -10.21
N GLY A 74 -6.00 18.53 -10.68
CA GLY A 74 -6.05 19.77 -9.89
C GLY A 74 -7.45 20.10 -9.40
N LEU A 75 -8.47 19.88 -10.24
CA LEU A 75 -9.87 20.06 -9.82
C LEU A 75 -10.26 19.10 -8.69
N ILE A 76 -9.89 17.82 -8.79
CA ILE A 76 -10.14 16.82 -7.72
C ILE A 76 -9.50 17.26 -6.40
N VAL A 77 -8.25 17.73 -6.43
CA VAL A 77 -7.53 18.19 -5.24
C VAL A 77 -8.18 19.44 -4.64
N ARG A 78 -8.57 20.41 -5.47
CA ARG A 78 -9.29 21.62 -5.01
C ARG A 78 -10.62 21.27 -4.34
N LEU A 79 -11.43 20.41 -4.95
CA LEU A 79 -12.71 19.98 -4.37
C LEU A 79 -12.53 19.24 -3.04
N LYS A 80 -11.43 18.48 -2.90
CA LYS A 80 -11.07 17.85 -1.62
C LYS A 80 -10.67 18.87 -0.57
N ALA A 81 -9.96 19.94 -0.95
CA ALA A 81 -9.60 21.03 -0.05
C ALA A 81 -10.83 21.82 0.42
N GLU A 82 -11.77 22.10 -0.47
CA GLU A 82 -13.05 22.75 -0.13
C GLU A 82 -13.93 21.90 0.79
N LYS A 83 -13.90 20.57 0.63
CA LYS A 83 -14.69 19.61 1.42
C LYS A 83 -13.83 18.47 1.98
N PRO A 84 -13.05 18.71 3.05
CA PRO A 84 -12.10 17.73 3.60
C PRO A 84 -12.74 16.40 4.03
N HIS A 85 -13.98 16.43 4.50
CA HIS A 85 -14.71 15.24 4.96
C HIS A 85 -15.28 14.37 3.83
N TRP A 86 -15.23 14.83 2.57
CA TRP A 86 -15.85 14.11 1.46
C TRP A 86 -14.89 13.07 0.87
N GLY A 87 -15.42 11.87 0.61
CA GLY A 87 -14.69 10.79 -0.06
C GLY A 87 -14.82 10.84 -1.58
N ALA A 88 -14.05 10.00 -2.27
CA ALA A 88 -14.00 9.92 -3.73
C ALA A 88 -15.39 9.80 -4.40
N ARG A 89 -16.37 9.16 -3.74
CA ARG A 89 -17.76 9.06 -4.23
C ARG A 89 -18.44 10.43 -4.33
N LYS A 90 -18.46 11.19 -3.23
CA LYS A 90 -19.10 12.50 -3.17
C LYS A 90 -18.39 13.53 -4.06
N ILE A 91 -17.06 13.45 -4.13
CA ILE A 91 -16.28 14.29 -5.04
C ILE A 91 -16.63 13.99 -6.50
N ARG A 92 -16.83 12.72 -6.88
CA ARG A 92 -17.30 12.36 -8.21
C ARG A 92 -18.67 12.93 -8.52
N GLU A 93 -19.63 12.83 -7.60
CA GLU A 93 -20.97 13.41 -7.77
C GLU A 93 -20.90 14.94 -7.96
N LEU A 94 -20.00 15.62 -7.24
CA LEU A 94 -19.78 17.05 -7.40
C LEU A 94 -19.15 17.39 -8.76
N LEU A 95 -18.21 16.56 -9.24
CA LEU A 95 -17.64 16.70 -10.58
C LEU A 95 -18.69 16.52 -11.67
N VAL A 96 -19.59 15.54 -11.54
CA VAL A 96 -20.73 15.36 -12.46
C VAL A 96 -21.56 16.63 -12.56
N ARG A 97 -21.91 17.23 -11.41
CA ARG A 97 -22.74 18.44 -11.36
C ARG A 97 -22.06 19.69 -11.91
N ARG A 98 -20.73 19.75 -11.88
CA ARG A 98 -19.96 20.96 -12.23
C ARG A 98 -19.43 20.94 -13.67
N LEU A 99 -19.25 19.75 -14.25
CA LEU A 99 -18.68 19.57 -15.59
C LEU A 99 -19.73 19.19 -16.65
N ASP A 100 -20.98 18.98 -16.26
CA ASP A 100 -22.19 18.83 -17.10
C ASP A 100 -22.01 18.02 -18.41
N GLY A 101 -21.15 17.00 -18.40
CA GLY A 101 -20.95 16.07 -19.51
C GLY A 101 -19.80 16.39 -20.48
N ASP A 102 -19.16 17.56 -20.42
CA ASP A 102 -18.11 17.96 -21.37
C ASP A 102 -16.80 17.18 -21.25
N VAL A 103 -16.58 16.52 -20.11
CA VAL A 103 -15.33 15.80 -19.82
C VAL A 103 -15.62 14.37 -19.39
N ARG A 104 -14.90 13.41 -19.98
CA ARG A 104 -14.95 12.00 -19.57
C ARG A 104 -14.51 11.89 -18.11
N LEU A 105 -15.48 11.69 -17.22
CA LEU A 105 -15.22 11.67 -15.79
C LEU A 105 -14.44 10.42 -15.37
N PRO A 106 -13.41 10.58 -14.51
CA PRO A 106 -12.69 9.44 -13.95
C PRO A 106 -13.61 8.52 -13.14
N ALA A 107 -13.24 7.25 -13.10
CA ALA A 107 -13.85 6.29 -12.19
C ALA A 107 -13.58 6.69 -10.73
N LYS A 108 -14.45 6.24 -9.81
CA LYS A 108 -14.28 6.45 -8.36
C LYS A 108 -12.90 5.96 -7.86
N SER A 109 -12.42 4.84 -8.39
CA SER A 109 -11.10 4.27 -8.09
C SER A 109 -9.97 5.21 -8.52
N THR A 110 -10.06 5.80 -9.70
CA THR A 110 -9.09 6.76 -10.22
C THR A 110 -9.05 8.03 -9.38
N ILE A 111 -10.21 8.55 -8.96
CA ILE A 111 -10.29 9.70 -8.04
C ILE A 111 -9.65 9.33 -6.69
N HIS A 112 -9.90 8.13 -6.18
CA HIS A 112 -9.28 7.68 -4.94
C HIS A 112 -7.76 7.56 -5.06
N ALA A 113 -7.25 7.02 -6.17
CA ALA A 113 -5.82 6.91 -6.43
C ALA A 113 -5.15 8.28 -6.61
N VAL A 114 -5.84 9.26 -7.22
CA VAL A 114 -5.40 10.66 -7.23
C VAL A 114 -5.28 11.17 -5.79
N LEU A 115 -6.33 11.04 -4.99
CA LEU A 115 -6.32 11.54 -3.61
C LEU A 115 -5.25 10.85 -2.74
N ASP A 116 -5.01 9.55 -2.93
CA ASP A 116 -3.96 8.82 -2.20
C ASP A 116 -2.55 9.26 -2.62
N ARG A 117 -2.31 9.50 -3.92
CA ARG A 117 -1.04 10.08 -4.43
C ARG A 117 -0.72 11.44 -3.80
N HIS A 118 -1.75 12.25 -3.55
CA HIS A 118 -1.65 13.56 -2.89
C HIS A 118 -1.71 13.49 -1.36
N GLY A 119 -1.75 12.29 -0.75
CA GLY A 119 -1.77 12.12 0.71
C GLY A 119 -3.08 12.57 1.38
N LEU A 120 -4.15 12.77 0.61
CA LEU A 120 -5.46 13.28 1.08
C LEU A 120 -6.41 12.17 1.54
N VAL A 121 -5.92 10.93 1.64
CA VAL A 121 -6.66 9.77 2.12
C VAL A 121 -6.14 9.37 3.50
N LYS A 122 -7.02 9.39 4.49
CA LYS A 122 -6.73 8.77 5.79
C LYS A 122 -6.74 7.26 5.59
N ARG A 123 -5.58 6.61 5.68
CA ARG A 123 -5.49 5.16 5.75
C ARG A 123 -6.14 4.72 7.06
N GLY A 124 -7.12 3.82 6.98
CA GLY A 124 -7.84 3.33 8.15
C GLY A 124 -6.83 2.81 9.18
N GLY A 125 -6.89 3.35 10.39
CA GLY A 125 -6.11 2.83 11.51
C GLY A 125 -6.52 1.38 11.81
N VAL A 126 -5.59 0.63 12.42
CA VAL A 126 -5.80 -0.75 12.88
C VAL A 126 -7.15 -0.86 13.61
N PRO A 127 -7.97 -1.89 13.35
CA PRO A 127 -9.25 -2.05 14.01
C PRO A 127 -9.07 -1.99 15.54
N ARG A 128 -9.70 -1.00 16.19
CA ARG A 128 -9.77 -0.94 17.65
C ARG A 128 -10.83 -1.90 18.15
N HIS A 129 -10.59 -3.20 17.98
CA HIS A 129 -11.30 -4.24 18.72
C HIS A 129 -10.35 -4.86 19.73
N ARG A 130 -10.24 -4.22 20.89
CA ARG A 130 -9.90 -4.95 22.11
C ARG A 130 -10.88 -4.48 23.17
N ALA A 131 -12.01 -5.18 23.25
CA ALA A 131 -12.73 -5.24 24.52
C ALA A 131 -11.70 -5.69 25.55
N ARG A 132 -11.29 -4.77 26.43
CA ARG A 132 -10.35 -5.08 27.49
C ARG A 132 -11.17 -5.86 28.51
N GLY A 133 -10.93 -7.17 28.60
CA GLY A 133 -11.64 -8.01 29.57
C GLY A 133 -11.50 -7.43 30.97
N THR A 134 -12.58 -7.47 31.76
CA THR A 134 -12.51 -7.15 33.18
C THR A 134 -11.63 -8.18 33.90
N PRO A 135 -10.92 -7.81 34.97
CA PRO A 135 -10.21 -8.78 35.78
C PRO A 135 -11.21 -9.82 36.29
N LEU A 136 -10.96 -11.09 35.97
CA LEU A 136 -11.80 -12.20 36.41
C LEU A 136 -11.42 -12.60 37.84
N SER A 137 -12.42 -12.80 38.70
CA SER A 137 -12.24 -13.37 40.05
C SER A 137 -11.92 -14.87 39.96
N ALA A 138 -10.94 -15.34 40.73
CA ALA A 138 -10.62 -16.76 40.84
C ALA A 138 -11.42 -17.38 42.00
N GLY A 139 -12.41 -18.23 41.70
CA GLY A 139 -13.13 -19.00 42.73
C GLY A 139 -12.27 -20.16 43.22
N ALA A 140 -11.82 -20.12 44.48
CA ALA A 140 -10.83 -21.06 45.02
C ALA A 140 -11.46 -22.24 45.78
N VAL A 141 -12.66 -22.06 46.34
CA VAL A 141 -13.39 -23.10 47.08
C VAL A 141 -14.77 -23.38 46.47
N PRO A 142 -15.36 -24.57 46.69
CA PRO A 142 -16.72 -24.84 46.23
C PRO A 142 -17.72 -23.81 46.78
N ASN A 143 -18.63 -23.34 45.93
CA ASN A 143 -19.63 -22.29 46.17
C ASN A 143 -19.09 -20.85 46.23
N ASP A 144 -17.80 -20.61 45.95
CA ASP A 144 -17.17 -19.27 45.98
C ASP A 144 -17.51 -18.42 44.75
N LEU A 145 -17.62 -19.06 43.57
CA LEU A 145 -17.95 -18.39 42.32
C LEU A 145 -18.85 -19.27 41.45
N TRP A 146 -19.98 -18.71 41.03
CA TRP A 146 -20.96 -19.40 40.20
C TRP A 146 -20.93 -18.79 38.79
N CYS A 147 -20.75 -19.65 37.79
CA CYS A 147 -20.80 -19.28 36.37
C CYS A 147 -22.18 -19.58 35.81
N THR A 148 -22.86 -18.55 35.32
CA THR A 148 -24.16 -18.63 34.65
C THR A 148 -24.00 -18.38 33.15
N ASP A 149 -24.49 -19.29 32.33
CA ASP A 149 -24.43 -19.19 30.87
C ASP A 149 -25.78 -19.51 30.24
N PHE A 150 -26.21 -18.69 29.27
CA PHE A 150 -27.39 -18.95 28.46
C PHE A 150 -26.98 -19.59 27.15
N LYS A 151 -27.44 -20.81 26.88
CA LYS A 151 -27.00 -21.57 25.70
C LYS A 151 -27.75 -21.23 24.41
N GLY A 152 -28.31 -20.02 24.30
CA GLY A 152 -29.19 -19.62 23.20
C GLY A 152 -30.57 -20.28 23.28
N GLU A 153 -31.48 -19.89 22.39
CA GLU A 153 -32.86 -20.39 22.37
C GLU A 153 -33.01 -21.61 21.48
N PHE A 154 -33.85 -22.57 21.88
CA PHE A 154 -34.26 -23.66 21.00
C PHE A 154 -35.76 -23.90 21.08
N LYS A 155 -36.36 -24.26 19.93
CA LYS A 155 -37.81 -24.45 19.81
C LYS A 155 -38.21 -25.87 20.20
N LEU A 156 -39.11 -25.99 21.17
CA LEU A 156 -39.66 -27.26 21.65
C LEU A 156 -40.70 -27.81 20.65
N GLY A 157 -40.97 -29.11 20.71
CA GLY A 157 -41.96 -29.78 19.85
C GLY A 157 -43.40 -29.24 19.98
N ASN A 158 -43.69 -28.51 21.07
CA ASN A 158 -44.96 -27.79 21.30
C ASN A 158 -44.97 -26.36 20.73
N GLY A 159 -43.95 -25.97 19.96
CA GLY A 159 -43.83 -24.67 19.31
C GLY A 159 -43.34 -23.52 20.19
N ARG A 160 -43.10 -23.75 21.49
CA ARG A 160 -42.58 -22.73 22.42
C ARG A 160 -41.05 -22.69 22.42
N TYR A 161 -40.46 -21.52 22.65
CA TYR A 161 -39.02 -21.38 22.82
C TYR A 161 -38.59 -21.68 24.26
N CYS A 162 -37.49 -22.41 24.40
CA CYS A 162 -36.81 -22.68 25.67
C CYS A 162 -35.49 -21.91 25.71
N TYR A 163 -35.21 -21.28 26.85
CA TYR A 163 -33.98 -20.54 27.12
C TYR A 163 -33.20 -21.26 28.24
N PRO A 164 -32.38 -22.27 27.92
CA PRO A 164 -31.62 -23.02 28.91
C PRO A 164 -30.60 -22.12 29.61
N LEU A 165 -30.80 -21.91 30.91
CA LEU A 165 -29.82 -21.33 31.80
C LEU A 165 -28.99 -22.45 32.44
N THR A 166 -27.68 -22.44 32.22
CA THR A 166 -26.75 -23.35 32.88
C THR A 166 -26.06 -22.63 34.02
N VAL A 167 -26.21 -23.18 35.24
CA VAL A 167 -25.52 -22.67 36.43
C VAL A 167 -24.51 -23.71 36.90
N THR A 168 -23.25 -23.31 36.96
CA THR A 168 -22.12 -24.17 37.35
C THR A 168 -21.27 -23.53 38.43
N ASP A 169 -20.86 -24.31 39.42
CA ASP A 169 -19.85 -23.87 40.37
C ASP A 169 -18.45 -23.88 39.72
N HIS A 170 -17.69 -22.80 39.86
CA HIS A 170 -16.38 -22.64 39.21
C HIS A 170 -15.35 -23.66 39.71
N ALA A 171 -15.30 -23.89 41.02
CA ALA A 171 -14.29 -24.74 41.66
C ALA A 171 -14.62 -26.25 41.53
N SER A 172 -15.85 -26.65 41.81
CA SER A 172 -16.27 -28.06 41.80
C SER A 172 -16.82 -28.54 40.45
N ARG A 173 -17.11 -27.63 39.52
CA ARG A 173 -17.76 -27.89 38.21
C ARG A 173 -19.11 -28.60 38.30
N ARG A 174 -19.71 -28.67 39.49
CA ARG A 174 -21.04 -29.26 39.69
C ARG A 174 -22.11 -28.33 39.11
N ARG A 175 -23.10 -28.92 38.45
CA ARG A 175 -24.29 -28.22 37.95
C ARG A 175 -25.37 -28.28 39.01
N ARG A 176 -25.99 -27.13 39.29
CA ARG A 176 -27.25 -27.11 40.03
C ARG A 176 -28.37 -27.07 39.01
N LEU A 177 -29.07 -28.19 38.86
CA LEU A 177 -30.33 -28.22 38.12
C LEU A 177 -31.41 -27.78 39.10
N SER A 178 -32.07 -26.67 38.81
CA SER A 178 -33.29 -26.20 39.48
C SER A 178 -34.50 -26.60 38.67
#